data_AF-A0A7H1N084-F1
#
_entry.id   AF-A0A7H1N084-F1
#
_cell.length_a   1.000
_cell.length_b   1.000
_cell.length_c   1.000
_cell.angle_alpha   90.00
_cell.angle_beta   90.00
_cell.angle_gamma   90.00
#
_symmetry.space_group_name_H-M   'P 1'
#
loop_
_entity.id
_entity.type
_entity.pdbx_description
1 polymer ?
#
loop_
_entity_poly.entity_id
_entity_poly.type
_entity_poly.pdbx_seq_one_letter_code
_entity_poly.pdbx_strand_id
1 'polypeptide(L)'
;MKANRKIARANWELDGTTIIVTIPMTWKRRGGRKVIIAPDGGDAWALAKPRHDETLIRALARAHRWKRMLEDGPYRSAQEIAEAERVTRSFVNRLLRLTLLAPDIQEAILDGHQPKGMQLEELTRAMPIGWEAQRRLLATTG
;
A
#
# COMPACT_ATOMS: atom_id res chain seq x y z
N MET A 1 38.45 7.97 12.25
CA MET A 1 37.85 6.97 11.33
C MET A 1 36.89 7.68 10.40
N LYS A 2 37.24 7.89 9.12
CA LYS A 2 36.38 8.61 8.15
C LYS A 2 35.51 7.59 7.40
N ALA A 3 34.20 7.72 7.52
CA ALA A 3 33.23 6.93 6.77
C ALA A 3 33.29 7.31 5.29
N ASN A 4 33.56 6.32 4.45
CA ASN A 4 33.74 6.46 3.01
C ASN A 4 32.37 6.57 2.32
N ARG A 5 31.92 7.80 2.04
CA ARG A 5 30.76 8.06 1.19
C ARG A 5 31.16 7.78 -0.25
N LYS A 6 30.93 6.56 -0.75
CA LYS A 6 30.99 6.26 -2.19
C LYS A 6 29.94 7.10 -2.89
N ILE A 7 30.34 8.23 -3.44
CA ILE A 7 29.53 9.00 -4.39
C ILE A 7 29.32 8.07 -5.60
N ALA A 8 28.06 7.73 -5.88
CA ALA A 8 27.69 6.93 -7.03
C ALA A 8 28.27 7.58 -8.30
N ARG A 9 28.94 6.78 -9.13
CA ARG A 9 29.43 7.22 -10.45
C ARG A 9 28.27 7.87 -11.20
N ALA A 10 28.53 9.01 -11.82
CA ALA A 10 27.55 9.73 -12.61
C ALA A 10 26.92 8.81 -13.66
N ASN A 11 25.62 8.55 -13.58
CA ASN A 11 24.87 7.78 -14.57
C ASN A 11 24.46 8.66 -15.75
N TRP A 12 25.37 9.50 -16.25
CA TRP A 12 25.09 10.34 -17.40
C TRP A 12 26.30 10.47 -18.31
N GLU A 13 26.03 10.60 -19.60
CA GLU A 13 26.99 10.73 -20.69
C GLU A 13 26.61 11.94 -21.54
N LEU A 14 27.61 12.65 -22.07
CA LEU A 14 27.41 13.74 -23.00
C LEU A 14 27.79 13.26 -24.40
N ASP A 15 26.79 13.07 -25.27
CA ASP A 15 26.98 12.74 -26.68
C ASP A 15 26.95 14.04 -27.50
N GLY A 16 28.12 14.66 -27.66
CA GLY A 16 28.31 15.92 -28.39
C GLY A 16 27.58 17.11 -27.74
N THR A 17 26.28 17.22 -27.99
CA THR A 17 25.37 18.26 -27.47
C THR A 17 24.25 17.71 -26.58
N THR A 18 24.12 16.39 -26.45
CA THR A 18 22.99 15.76 -25.75
C THR A 18 23.46 15.10 -24.45
N ILE A 19 22.84 15.46 -23.33
CA ILE A 19 23.07 14.78 -22.04
C ILE A 19 22.11 13.59 -21.94
N ILE A 20 22.67 12.39 -21.94
CA ILE A 20 21.97 11.12 -21.73
C ILE A 20 22.08 10.76 -20.25
N VAL A 21 20.96 10.62 -19.54
CA VAL A 21 20.93 10.18 -18.13
C VAL A 21 20.25 8.82 -18.03
N THR A 22 20.97 7.83 -17.53
CA THR A 22 20.46 6.46 -17.34
C THR A 22 20.01 6.28 -15.89
N ILE A 23 18.70 6.26 -15.66
CA ILE A 23 18.12 6.09 -14.33
C ILE A 23 17.54 4.68 -14.20
N PRO A 24 18.07 3.80 -13.33
CA PRO A 24 17.43 2.52 -13.07
C PRO A 24 16.08 2.75 -12.39
N MET A 25 15.00 2.24 -13.00
CA MET A 25 13.65 2.32 -12.44
C MET A 25 12.90 0.99 -12.59
N THR A 26 11.91 0.77 -11.73
CA THR A 26 11.02 -0.40 -11.80
C THR A 26 9.60 0.05 -12.11
N TRP A 27 8.94 -0.63 -13.05
CA TRP A 27 7.53 -0.36 -13.37
C TRP A 27 6.61 -1.30 -12.59
N LYS A 28 5.62 -0.72 -11.90
CA LYS A 28 4.53 -1.44 -11.25
C LYS A 28 3.18 -0.88 -11.73
N ARG A 29 2.20 -1.75 -11.94
CA ARG A 29 0.82 -1.33 -12.30
C ARG A 29 0.09 -0.82 -11.05
N ARG A 30 -0.45 0.40 -11.10
CA ARG A 30 -1.13 1.03 -9.96
C ARG A 30 -2.46 1.68 -10.34
N GLY A 31 -3.57 0.94 -10.25
CA GLY A 31 -4.94 1.47 -10.34
C GLY A 31 -5.25 2.42 -11.52
N GLY A 32 -4.54 2.28 -12.64
CA GLY A 32 -4.69 3.15 -13.82
C GLY A 32 -4.06 4.55 -13.74
N ARG A 33 -3.48 4.97 -12.61
CA ARG A 33 -2.84 6.29 -12.45
C ARG A 33 -1.32 6.20 -12.60
N LYS A 34 -0.71 7.11 -13.37
CA LYS A 34 0.75 7.23 -13.50
C LYS A 34 1.30 7.97 -12.27
N VAL A 35 2.19 7.32 -11.51
CA VAL A 35 2.82 7.88 -10.30
C VAL A 35 4.32 7.56 -10.34
N ILE A 36 5.16 8.53 -9.98
CA ILE A 36 6.60 8.36 -9.78
C ILE A 36 6.85 8.29 -8.27
N ILE A 37 7.59 7.28 -7.83
CA ILE A 37 7.95 7.07 -6.41
C ILE A 37 9.48 7.18 -6.34
N ALA A 38 9.97 8.03 -5.44
CA ALA A 38 11.40 8.17 -5.20
C ALA A 38 11.97 6.92 -4.48
N PRO A 39 13.28 6.64 -4.55
CA PRO A 39 13.88 5.44 -3.93
C PRO A 39 13.72 5.33 -2.41
N ASP A 40 13.36 6.43 -1.75
CA ASP A 40 13.08 6.52 -0.31
C ASP A 40 11.57 6.48 0.00
N GLY A 41 10.74 6.14 -0.98
CA GLY A 41 9.28 6.15 -0.86
C GLY A 41 8.65 7.55 -0.86
N GLY A 42 9.45 8.61 -1.04
CA GLY A 42 9.02 10.01 -1.03
C GLY A 42 8.40 10.49 -2.34
N ASP A 43 7.90 11.74 -2.34
CA ASP A 43 7.62 12.43 -3.61
C ASP A 43 8.95 12.89 -4.18
N ALA A 44 9.17 12.65 -5.47
CA ALA A 44 10.37 13.15 -6.13
C ALA A 44 10.46 14.71 -6.11
N TRP A 45 9.36 15.43 -5.79
CA TRP A 45 9.28 16.89 -5.95
C TRP A 45 8.50 17.71 -4.90
N ALA A 46 8.07 17.17 -3.73
CA ALA A 46 7.48 18.00 -2.66
C ALA A 46 7.41 17.28 -1.31
N LEU A 47 7.34 18.04 -0.21
CA LEU A 47 6.94 17.55 1.13
C LEU A 47 5.64 16.75 1.00
N ALA A 48 5.66 15.49 1.45
CA ALA A 48 4.56 14.55 1.31
C ALA A 48 3.29 15.08 1.99
N LYS A 49 2.41 15.70 1.20
CA LYS A 49 1.06 16.04 1.67
C LYS A 49 0.29 14.74 1.93
N PRO A 50 -0.55 14.68 2.98
CA PRO A 50 -1.45 13.55 3.18
C PRO A 50 -2.24 13.27 1.91
N ARG A 51 -2.23 12.02 1.45
CA ARG A 51 -2.90 11.63 0.21
C ARG A 51 -3.80 10.44 0.50
N HIS A 52 -5.06 10.75 0.78
CA HIS A 52 -6.09 9.74 0.97
C HIS A 52 -6.22 8.86 -0.29
N ASP A 53 -6.08 7.56 -0.09
CA ASP A 53 -6.42 6.58 -1.11
C ASP A 53 -7.86 6.11 -0.86
N GLU A 54 -8.79 6.68 -1.62
CA GLU A 54 -10.21 6.33 -1.52
C GLU A 54 -10.47 4.83 -1.65
N THR A 55 -9.64 4.11 -2.41
CA THR A 55 -9.80 2.66 -2.59
C THR A 55 -9.49 1.93 -1.30
N LEU A 56 -8.38 2.29 -0.64
CA LEU A 56 -7.99 1.70 0.64
C LEU A 56 -8.99 2.06 1.73
N ILE A 57 -9.42 3.32 1.80
CA ILE A 57 -10.40 3.80 2.79
C ILE A 57 -11.73 3.05 2.62
N ARG A 58 -12.27 2.97 1.39
CA ARG A 58 -13.52 2.24 1.12
C ARG A 58 -13.38 0.75 1.44
N ALA A 59 -12.23 0.14 1.16
CA ALA A 59 -11.98 -1.26 1.49
C ALA A 59 -11.96 -1.49 3.01
N LEU A 60 -11.31 -0.62 3.78
CA LEU A 60 -11.29 -0.64 5.25
C LEU A 60 -12.70 -0.46 5.84
N ALA A 61 -13.44 0.53 5.35
CA ALA A 61 -14.82 0.77 5.77
C ALA A 61 -15.72 -0.45 5.48
N ARG A 62 -15.58 -1.06 4.29
CA ARG A 62 -16.34 -2.25 3.92
C ARG A 62 -15.98 -3.46 4.78
N ALA A 63 -14.69 -3.66 5.07
CA ALA A 63 -14.21 -4.72 5.94
C ALA A 63 -14.81 -4.62 7.36
N HIS A 64 -14.80 -3.43 7.97
CA HIS A 64 -15.40 -3.20 9.28
C HIS A 64 -16.93 -3.31 9.26
N ARG A 65 -17.60 -2.89 8.18
CA ARG A 65 -19.05 -3.11 8.01
C ARG A 65 -19.39 -4.59 7.96
N TRP A 66 -18.65 -5.38 7.18
CA TRP A 66 -18.88 -6.82 7.07
C TRP A 66 -18.54 -7.57 8.36
N LYS A 67 -17.48 -7.15 9.08
CA LYS A 67 -17.17 -7.70 10.40
C LYS A 67 -18.35 -7.51 11.36
N ARG A 68 -18.89 -6.29 11.46
CA ARG A 68 -20.09 -6.02 12.27
C ARG A 68 -21.30 -6.86 11.84
N MET A 69 -21.52 -7.04 10.54
CA MET A 69 -22.60 -7.92 10.05
C MET A 69 -22.45 -9.38 10.47
N LEU A 70 -21.22 -9.87 10.68
CA LEU A 70 -20.93 -11.22 11.17
C LEU A 70 -21.04 -11.30 12.71
N GLU A 71 -20.63 -10.25 13.42
CA GLU A 71 -20.62 -10.20 14.89
C GLU A 71 -22.01 -9.93 15.48
N ASP A 72 -22.72 -8.94 14.93
CA ASP A 72 -24.00 -8.44 15.45
C ASP A 72 -25.22 -9.14 14.79
N GLY A 73 -25.00 -9.96 13.75
CA GLY A 73 -26.03 -10.57 12.90
C GLY A 73 -26.57 -9.58 11.84
N PRO A 74 -26.67 -9.99 10.57
CA PRO A 74 -27.80 -10.74 9.99
C PRO A 74 -27.36 -11.87 9.05
N TYR A 75 -26.06 -12.07 8.91
CA TYR A 75 -25.45 -13.07 8.04
C TYR A 75 -24.61 -14.02 8.89
N ARG A 76 -24.77 -15.33 8.67
CA ARG A 76 -24.10 -16.37 9.46
C ARG A 76 -22.72 -16.71 8.94
N SER A 77 -22.37 -16.23 7.74
CA SER A 77 -21.08 -16.55 7.12
C SER A 77 -20.65 -15.53 6.07
N ALA A 78 -19.36 -15.57 5.74
CA ALA A 78 -18.80 -14.82 4.62
C ALA A 78 -19.42 -15.20 3.26
N GLN A 79 -20.04 -16.37 3.14
CA GLN A 79 -20.73 -16.79 1.92
C GLN A 79 -22.02 -15.99 1.72
N GLU A 80 -22.83 -15.83 2.77
CA GLU A 80 -24.08 -15.07 2.68
C GLU A 80 -23.81 -13.57 2.41
N ILE A 81 -22.74 -13.01 2.99
CA ILE A 81 -22.28 -11.66 2.66
C ILE A 81 -21.88 -11.57 1.18
N ALA A 82 -21.18 -12.57 0.67
CA ALA A 82 -20.74 -12.60 -0.72
C ALA A 82 -21.93 -12.60 -1.70
N GLU A 83 -22.97 -13.37 -1.39
CA GLU A 83 -24.22 -13.43 -2.16
C GLU A 83 -24.97 -12.10 -2.13
N ALA A 84 -25.15 -11.52 -0.93
CA ALA A 84 -25.83 -10.24 -0.75
C ALA A 84 -25.13 -9.08 -1.47
N GLU A 85 -23.80 -9.09 -1.44
CA GLU A 85 -22.97 -8.03 -2.01
C GLU A 85 -22.52 -8.31 -3.46
N ARG A 86 -22.95 -9.44 -4.04
CA ARG A 86 -22.60 -9.91 -5.39
C ARG A 86 -21.10 -9.94 -5.65
N VAL A 87 -20.34 -10.41 -4.66
CA VAL A 87 -18.88 -10.59 -4.73
C VAL A 87 -18.54 -12.06 -4.46
N THR A 88 -17.25 -12.41 -4.57
CA THR A 88 -16.81 -13.78 -4.23
C THR A 88 -16.53 -13.92 -2.74
N ARG A 89 -16.80 -15.10 -2.17
CA ARG A 89 -16.43 -15.43 -0.78
C ARG A 89 -14.94 -15.20 -0.49
N SER A 90 -14.07 -15.51 -1.45
CA SER A 90 -12.64 -15.25 -1.36
C SER A 90 -12.33 -13.75 -1.23
N PHE A 91 -13.07 -12.89 -1.94
CA PHE A 91 -12.92 -11.44 -1.80
C PHE A 91 -13.40 -10.95 -0.43
N VAL A 92 -14.53 -11.45 0.07
CA VAL A 92 -15.01 -11.13 1.43
C VAL A 92 -13.97 -11.49 2.49
N ASN A 93 -13.48 -12.74 2.48
CA ASN A 93 -12.45 -13.18 3.42
C ASN A 93 -11.17 -12.34 3.32
N ARG A 94 -10.74 -11.99 2.11
CA ARG A 94 -9.57 -11.12 1.90
C ARG A 94 -9.76 -9.74 2.49
N LEU A 95 -10.92 -9.12 2.32
CA LEU A 95 -11.21 -7.80 2.89
C LEU A 95 -11.36 -7.85 4.41
N LEU A 96 -11.98 -8.89 4.97
CA LEU A 96 -12.11 -9.04 6.43
C LEU A 96 -10.74 -9.06 7.13
N ARG A 97 -9.68 -9.54 6.47
CA ARG A 97 -8.31 -9.48 7.00
C ARG A 97 -7.80 -8.05 7.24
N LEU A 98 -8.36 -7.05 6.58
CA LEU A 98 -8.01 -5.64 6.83
C LEU A 98 -8.37 -5.22 8.26
N THR A 99 -9.38 -5.83 8.86
CA THR A 99 -9.76 -5.56 10.26
C THR A 99 -8.73 -6.07 11.27
N LEU A 100 -7.80 -6.92 10.84
CA LEU A 100 -6.71 -7.49 11.65
C LEU A 100 -5.38 -6.70 11.51
N LEU A 101 -5.39 -5.62 10.73
CA LEU A 101 -4.24 -4.73 10.63
C LEU A 101 -3.99 -4.03 11.97
N ALA A 102 -2.72 -3.75 12.26
CA ALA A 102 -2.34 -2.96 13.41
C ALA A 102 -3.08 -1.59 13.37
N PRO A 103 -3.58 -1.09 14.51
CA PRO A 103 -4.37 0.14 14.55
C PRO A 103 -3.67 1.34 13.89
N ASP A 104 -2.36 1.49 14.12
CA ASP A 104 -1.52 2.54 13.53
C ASP A 104 -1.46 2.47 11.99
N ILE A 105 -1.55 1.27 11.40
CA ILE A 105 -1.62 1.11 9.94
C ILE A 105 -2.99 1.54 9.43
N GLN A 106 -4.06 1.21 10.15
CA GLN A 106 -5.42 1.62 9.79
C GLN A 106 -5.55 3.15 9.87
N GLU A 107 -5.06 3.76 10.95
CA GLU A 107 -4.98 5.22 11.13
C GLU A 107 -4.18 5.88 10.00
N ALA A 108 -2.99 5.35 9.67
CA ALA A 108 -2.19 5.88 8.57
C ALA A 108 -2.95 5.88 7.23
N ILE A 109 -3.76 4.86 6.95
CA ILE A 109 -4.60 4.80 5.74
C ILE A 109 -5.72 5.85 5.78
N LEU A 110 -6.39 6.00 6.91
CA LEU A 110 -7.47 6.96 7.08
C LEU A 110 -6.96 8.40 7.00
N ASP A 111 -5.80 8.67 7.60
CA ASP A 111 -5.17 9.99 7.62
C ASP A 111 -4.44 10.32 6.32
N GLY A 112 -4.31 9.38 5.39
CA GLY A 112 -3.58 9.63 4.14
C GLY A 112 -2.05 9.59 4.28
N HIS A 113 -1.55 9.06 5.39
CA HIS A 113 -0.13 8.87 5.71
C HIS A 113 0.40 7.48 5.36
N GLN A 114 -0.40 6.64 4.69
CA GLN A 114 0.04 5.32 4.26
C GLN A 114 1.24 5.42 3.30
N PRO A 115 2.20 4.46 3.36
CA PRO A 115 3.34 4.41 2.46
C PRO A 115 2.96 4.56 0.99
N LYS A 116 3.76 5.32 0.24
CA LYS A 116 3.54 5.46 -1.21
C LYS A 116 3.73 4.13 -1.89
N GLY A 117 2.83 3.83 -2.82
CA GLY A 117 2.84 2.55 -3.52
C GLY A 117 2.12 1.44 -2.76
N MET A 118 1.65 1.67 -1.52
CA MET A 118 0.79 0.70 -0.83
C MET A 118 -0.47 0.45 -1.65
N GLN A 119 -0.73 -0.82 -1.93
CA GLN A 119 -1.89 -1.29 -2.68
C GLN A 119 -2.77 -2.23 -1.85
N LEU A 120 -4.07 -2.26 -2.16
CA LEU A 120 -5.03 -3.15 -1.48
C LEU A 120 -4.62 -4.63 -1.60
N GLU A 121 -4.05 -5.01 -2.74
CA GLU A 121 -3.57 -6.37 -2.97
C GLU A 121 -2.46 -6.78 -2.00
N GLU A 122 -1.61 -5.85 -1.57
CA GLU A 122 -0.51 -6.12 -0.64
C GLU A 122 -1.06 -6.37 0.77
N LEU A 123 -2.06 -5.59 1.19
CA LEU A 123 -2.72 -5.74 2.48
C LEU A 123 -3.56 -7.02 2.59
N THR A 124 -4.09 -7.51 1.47
CA THR A 124 -5.04 -8.64 1.45
C THR A 124 -4.42 -10.01 1.14
N ARG A 125 -3.17 -10.06 0.68
CA ARG A 125 -2.52 -11.30 0.22
C ARG A 125 -1.83 -12.09 1.35
N ALA A 126 -0.70 -11.58 1.87
CA ALA A 126 0.17 -12.33 2.80
C ALA A 126 0.56 -11.50 4.03
N MET A 127 -0.39 -10.72 4.55
CA MET A 127 -0.15 -9.95 5.77
C MET A 127 -0.02 -10.91 6.97
N PRO A 128 1.08 -10.83 7.75
CA PRO A 128 1.23 -11.62 8.97
C PRO A 128 0.19 -11.19 10.01
N ILE A 129 -0.16 -12.10 10.92
CA ILE A 129 -1.15 -11.83 11.97
C ILE A 129 -0.56 -10.91 13.05
N GLY A 130 0.73 -11.08 13.39
CA GLY A 130 1.38 -10.27 14.43
C GLY A 130 1.68 -8.85 13.96
N TRP A 131 1.22 -7.85 14.71
CA TRP A 131 1.36 -6.43 14.36
C TRP A 131 2.79 -5.97 14.13
N GLU A 132 3.77 -6.43 14.92
CA GLU A 132 5.17 -6.09 14.66
C GLU A 132 5.66 -6.59 13.30
N ALA A 133 5.25 -7.80 12.91
CA ALA A 133 5.61 -8.35 11.62
C ALA A 133 4.94 -7.58 10.48
N GLN A 134 3.71 -7.08 10.69
CA GLN A 134 3.03 -6.20 9.74
C GLN A 134 3.82 -4.90 9.56
N ARG A 135 4.21 -4.25 10.66
CA ARG A 135 5.01 -3.01 10.63
C ARG A 135 6.35 -3.22 9.92
N ARG A 136 7.07 -4.31 10.23
CA ARG A 136 8.34 -4.65 9.55
C ARG A 136 8.17 -4.88 8.05
N LEU A 137 7.14 -5.62 7.65
CA LEU A 137 6.84 -5.88 6.24
C LEU A 137 6.57 -4.58 5.47
N LEU A 138 5.77 -3.68 6.05
CA LEU A 138 5.41 -2.41 5.42
C LEU A 138 6.55 -1.39 5.44
N ALA A 139 7.41 -1.40 6.46
CA ALA A 139 8.61 -0.57 6.52
C ALA A 139 9.66 -0.96 5.45
N THR A 140 9.67 -2.21 4.99
CA THR A 140 10.63 -2.72 3.98
C THR A 140 10.15 -2.50 2.55
N THR A 141 8.86 -2.15 2.36
CA THR A 141 8.25 -1.95 1.04
C THR A 141 8.28 -0.49 0.58
N GLY A 142 8.88 0.40 1.39
CA GLY A 142 9.11 1.82 1.08
C GLY A 142 10.32 2.06 0.19
#